data_AF-A0A1B0DJ30-F1
#
_entry.id   AF-A0A1B0DJ30-F1
#
_cell.length_a   1.000
_cell.length_b   1.000
_cell.length_c   1.000
_cell.angle_alpha   90.00
_cell.angle_beta   90.00
_cell.angle_gamma   90.00
#
_symmetry.space_group_name_H-M   'P 1'
#
loop_
_entity.id
_entity.type
_entity.pdbx_description
1 polymer ?
#
loop_
_entity_poly.entity_id
_entity_poly.type
_entity_poly.pdbx_seq_one_letter_code
_entity_poly.pdbx_strand_id
1 'polypeptide(L)'
;MNIQTIRNVSDCVPLYLPHSLYLKPIAKINISVSLPPAVVGKNISNWDVMEKLRSMIEPETFSILKVSKSTLEFIRLEAEVEDRAKLKNVVARIDGRMIKLANFTEHVRVRASEAKEDFPTRHDWDTFFRDARNMDEMKAGERPDTIHISNLPITWFCPRHMENADHPKPSENIFKRIFEKFGEVRCVDIPICDPYRTKMKSHLTGAQTFSFDNEVYFEG
;
A
#
# COMPACT_ATOMS: atom_id res chain seq x y z
N MET A 1 1.25 11.71 -0.60
CA MET A 1 1.41 10.39 0.06
C MET A 1 1.13 10.58 1.54
N ASN A 2 0.39 9.70 2.21
CA ASN A 2 0.26 9.79 3.67
C ASN A 2 1.48 9.11 4.30
N ILE A 3 2.49 9.89 4.68
CA ILE A 3 3.58 9.39 5.52
C ILE A 3 2.98 9.03 6.88
N GLN A 4 3.01 7.75 7.23
CA GLN A 4 2.52 7.25 8.50
C GLN A 4 3.67 6.88 9.41
N THR A 5 3.67 7.39 10.63
CA THR A 5 4.59 6.95 11.67
C THR A 5 4.23 5.53 12.10
N ILE A 6 5.17 4.61 11.94
CA ILE A 6 5.05 3.22 12.40
C ILE A 6 5.50 3.16 13.86
N ARG A 7 4.75 2.47 14.73
CA ARG A 7 5.11 2.32 16.16
C ARG A 7 5.89 1.04 16.43
N ASN A 8 5.46 -0.08 15.86
CA ASN A 8 6.18 -1.33 15.95
C ASN A 8 7.08 -1.58 14.72
N VAL A 9 8.37 -1.80 14.94
CA VAL A 9 9.37 -2.11 13.89
C VAL A 9 9.90 -3.55 13.97
N SER A 10 9.33 -4.41 14.82
CA SER A 10 9.86 -5.75 15.12
C SER A 10 9.89 -6.71 13.93
N ASP A 11 8.99 -6.53 12.96
CA ASP A 11 8.85 -7.34 11.75
C ASP A 11 9.40 -6.63 10.49
N CYS A 12 10.05 -5.47 10.66
CA CYS A 12 10.71 -4.78 9.57
C CYS A 12 11.89 -5.60 9.07
N VAL A 13 12.02 -5.73 7.75
CA VAL A 13 13.16 -6.40 7.10
C VAL A 13 14.07 -5.37 6.44
N PRO A 14 15.40 -5.52 6.53
CA PRO A 14 16.32 -4.56 5.94
C PRO A 14 16.14 -4.52 4.43
N LEU A 15 15.95 -3.33 3.85
CA LEU A 15 16.01 -3.09 2.41
C LEU A 15 17.45 -2.75 2.04
N TYR A 16 17.97 -1.67 2.62
CA TYR A 16 19.30 -1.13 2.36
C TYR A 16 19.85 -0.42 3.60
N LEU A 17 20.72 -1.13 4.33
CA LEU A 17 21.27 -0.69 5.61
C LEU A 17 22.11 0.60 5.56
N PRO A 18 22.92 0.88 4.52
CA PRO A 18 23.67 2.15 4.45
C PRO A 18 22.77 3.40 4.51
N HIS A 19 21.52 3.26 4.08
CA HIS A 19 20.50 4.30 4.13
C HIS A 19 19.44 4.08 5.21
N SER A 20 19.64 3.09 6.09
CA SER A 20 18.67 2.72 7.13
C SER A 20 17.27 2.50 6.56
N LEU A 21 17.18 1.95 5.35
CA LEU A 21 15.92 1.64 4.70
C LEU A 21 15.47 0.23 5.07
N TYR A 22 14.21 0.11 5.45
CA TYR A 22 13.56 -1.14 5.84
C TYR A 22 12.22 -1.25 5.13
N LEU A 23 11.80 -2.49 4.84
CA LEU A 23 10.45 -2.79 4.38
C LEU A 23 9.61 -3.22 5.58
N LYS A 24 8.44 -2.61 5.71
CA LYS A 24 7.39 -3.03 6.62
C LYS A 24 6.42 -3.94 5.88
N PRO A 25 6.23 -5.20 6.31
CA PRO A 25 5.22 -6.07 5.72
C PRO A 25 3.82 -5.47 5.90
N ILE A 26 3.01 -5.53 4.84
CA ILE A 26 1.60 -5.14 4.91
C ILE A 26 0.80 -6.33 5.46
N ALA A 27 0.11 -6.13 6.59
CA ALA A 27 -0.72 -7.14 7.23
C ALA A 27 -2.20 -6.70 7.20
N LYS A 28 -2.84 -6.89 6.05
CA LYS A 28 -4.23 -6.46 5.78
C LYS A 28 -5.24 -7.55 6.04
N ILE A 29 -6.43 -7.15 6.49
CA ILE A 29 -7.59 -8.00 6.76
C ILE A 29 -8.80 -7.42 6.03
N ASN A 30 -9.52 -8.28 5.31
CA ASN A 30 -10.84 -7.99 4.80
C ASN A 30 -11.89 -8.49 5.79
N ILE A 31 -12.76 -7.61 6.27
CA ILE A 31 -13.83 -7.92 7.22
C ILE A 31 -15.17 -7.63 6.55
N SER A 32 -16.12 -8.55 6.67
CA SER A 32 -17.50 -8.36 6.23
C SER A 32 -18.45 -8.66 7.39
N VAL A 33 -19.36 -7.73 7.66
CA VAL A 33 -20.40 -7.87 8.67
C VAL A 33 -21.74 -7.99 7.96
N SER A 34 -22.44 -9.10 8.13
CA SER A 34 -23.77 -9.32 7.55
C SER A 34 -24.82 -8.63 8.41
N LEU A 35 -25.56 -7.70 7.82
CA LEU A 35 -26.61 -6.96 8.50
C LEU A 35 -27.93 -7.75 8.45
N PRO A 36 -28.78 -7.63 9.49
CA PRO A 36 -30.13 -8.18 9.45
C PRO A 36 -30.98 -7.40 8.45
N PRO A 37 -32.13 -7.95 8.01
CA PRO A 37 -33.08 -7.22 7.18
C PRO A 37 -33.41 -5.86 7.78
N ALA A 38 -33.44 -4.82 6.93
CA ALA A 38 -33.65 -3.45 7.38
C ALA A 38 -34.98 -3.32 8.15
N VAL A 39 -34.88 -3.04 9.46
CA VAL A 39 -36.02 -2.69 10.30
C VAL A 39 -36.25 -1.19 10.18
N VAL A 40 -37.46 -0.80 9.78
CA VAL A 40 -37.84 0.61 9.60
C VAL A 40 -37.46 1.42 10.84
N GLY A 41 -36.67 2.49 10.65
CA GLY A 41 -36.25 3.40 11.71
C GLY A 41 -34.99 3.00 12.50
N LYS A 42 -34.33 1.88 12.17
CA LYS A 42 -33.06 1.48 12.81
C LYS A 42 -31.89 1.52 11.83
N ASN A 43 -30.87 2.33 12.15
CA ASN A 43 -29.61 2.39 11.40
C ASN A 43 -28.48 1.76 12.19
N ILE A 44 -27.62 1.01 11.51
CA ILE A 44 -26.40 0.45 12.11
C ILE A 44 -25.30 1.51 12.03
N SER A 45 -24.70 1.82 13.19
CA SER A 45 -23.56 2.72 13.27
C SER A 45 -22.28 1.98 12.88
N ASN A 46 -21.60 2.46 11.84
CA ASN A 46 -20.26 1.97 11.47
C ASN A 46 -19.29 2.03 12.66
N TRP A 47 -19.40 3.07 13.49
CA TRP A 47 -18.55 3.23 14.66
C TRP A 47 -18.76 2.13 15.70
N ASP A 48 -20.01 1.76 15.98
CA ASP A 48 -20.33 0.67 16.93
C ASP A 48 -19.77 -0.68 16.45
N VAL A 49 -19.90 -0.95 15.14
CA VAL A 49 -19.27 -2.13 14.51
C VAL A 49 -17.76 -2.10 14.71
N MET A 50 -17.11 -0.96 14.45
CA MET A 50 -15.66 -0.81 14.60
C MET A 50 -15.19 -0.99 16.05
N GLU A 51 -15.93 -0.47 17.03
CA GLU A 51 -15.61 -0.66 18.46
C GLU A 51 -15.74 -2.12 18.90
N LYS A 52 -16.80 -2.81 18.47
CA LYS A 52 -16.93 -4.25 18.73
C LYS A 52 -15.76 -5.03 18.15
N LEU A 53 -15.36 -4.72 16.92
CA LEU A 53 -14.19 -5.35 16.30
C LEU A 53 -12.90 -5.06 17.08
N ARG A 54 -12.68 -3.83 17.56
CA ARG A 54 -11.52 -3.48 18.41
C ARG A 54 -11.50 -4.30 19.70
N SER A 55 -12.63 -4.40 20.40
CA SER A 55 -12.71 -5.18 21.66
C SER A 55 -12.44 -6.68 21.45
N MET A 56 -12.75 -7.23 20.28
CA MET A 56 -12.56 -8.65 19.99
C MET A 56 -11.11 -9.05 19.77
N ILE A 57 -10.25 -8.08 19.43
CA ILE A 57 -8.86 -8.34 19.09
C ILE A 57 -7.91 -8.02 20.24
N GLU A 58 -8.38 -7.43 21.33
CA GLU A 58 -7.55 -7.14 22.51
C GLU A 58 -6.75 -8.39 22.96
N PRO A 59 -5.47 -8.24 23.34
CA PRO A 59 -4.73 -6.98 23.52
C PRO A 59 -4.14 -6.37 22.23
N GLU A 60 -4.34 -6.99 21.07
CA GLU A 60 -3.92 -6.42 19.79
C GLU A 60 -4.79 -5.21 19.39
N THR A 61 -4.24 -4.36 18.53
CA THR A 61 -4.94 -3.18 18.00
C THR A 61 -4.83 -3.13 16.49
N PHE A 62 -5.82 -2.50 15.86
CA PHE A 62 -5.76 -2.15 14.45
C PHE A 62 -4.94 -0.88 14.26
N SER A 63 -3.95 -0.90 13.37
CA SER A 63 -3.26 0.31 12.91
C SER A 63 -4.14 1.14 11.98
N ILE A 64 -4.93 0.45 11.16
CA ILE A 64 -5.96 1.02 10.30
C ILE A 64 -7.23 0.18 10.47
N LEU A 65 -8.37 0.85 10.59
CA LEU A 65 -9.67 0.22 10.46
C LEU A 65 -10.57 1.24 9.75
N LYS A 66 -11.03 0.91 8.54
CA LYS A 66 -11.85 1.80 7.73
C LYS A 66 -12.99 1.02 7.05
N VAL A 67 -14.11 1.69 6.86
CA VAL A 67 -15.22 1.15 6.07
C VAL A 67 -14.91 1.36 4.59
N SER A 68 -14.87 0.29 3.82
CA SER A 68 -14.67 0.34 2.37
C SER A 68 -15.98 0.36 1.60
N LYS A 69 -17.02 -0.31 2.11
CA LYS A 69 -18.35 -0.32 1.51
C LYS A 69 -19.43 -0.56 2.56
N SER A 70 -20.56 0.12 2.46
CA SER A 70 -21.73 -0.13 3.29
C SER A 70 -22.96 -0.27 2.40
N THR A 71 -23.77 -1.30 2.66
CA THR A 71 -25.05 -1.57 1.98
C THR A 71 -26.11 -1.91 3.03
N LEU A 72 -27.35 -2.13 2.59
CA LEU A 72 -28.43 -2.60 3.48
C LEU A 72 -28.20 -4.03 4.00
N GLU A 73 -27.37 -4.81 3.32
CA GLU A 73 -27.14 -6.24 3.62
C GLU A 73 -25.81 -6.49 4.32
N PHE A 74 -24.81 -5.64 4.12
CA PHE A 74 -23.48 -5.84 4.69
C PHE A 74 -22.66 -4.57 4.82
N ILE A 75 -21.69 -4.61 5.73
CA ILE A 75 -20.61 -3.62 5.84
C ILE A 75 -19.29 -4.33 5.55
N ARG A 76 -18.49 -3.79 4.62
CA ARG A 76 -17.11 -4.21 4.38
C ARG A 76 -16.15 -3.23 5.01
N LEU A 77 -15.18 -3.77 5.74
CA LEU A 77 -14.11 -3.02 6.35
C LEU A 77 -12.77 -3.58 5.89
N GLU A 78 -11.81 -2.67 5.72
CA GLU A 78 -10.40 -2.99 5.57
C GLU A 78 -9.71 -2.65 6.89
N ALA A 79 -8.92 -3.59 7.40
CA ALA A 79 -8.15 -3.39 8.60
C ALA A 79 -6.68 -3.75 8.38
N GLU A 80 -5.80 -3.11 9.14
CA GLU A 80 -4.38 -3.44 9.20
C GLU A 80 -3.98 -3.69 10.65
N VAL A 81 -3.02 -4.60 10.83
CA VAL A 81 -2.37 -4.84 12.13
C VAL A 81 -0.89 -4.48 12.01
N GLU A 82 -0.30 -3.98 13.09
CA GLU A 82 1.11 -3.57 13.04
C GLU A 82 2.09 -4.75 12.97
N ASP A 83 1.71 -5.95 13.37
CA ASP A 83 2.61 -7.11 13.44
C ASP A 83 2.07 -8.24 12.58
N ARG A 84 2.76 -8.55 11.47
CA ARG A 84 2.34 -9.61 10.54
C ARG A 84 2.26 -10.99 11.22
N ALA A 85 3.06 -11.25 12.26
CA ALA A 85 3.00 -12.53 12.98
C ALA A 85 1.68 -12.71 13.74
N LYS A 86 1.02 -11.61 14.13
CA LYS A 86 -0.25 -11.63 14.88
C LYS A 86 -1.48 -11.72 13.97
N LEU A 87 -1.32 -11.47 12.67
CA LEU A 87 -2.40 -11.42 11.68
C LEU A 87 -3.32 -12.65 11.75
N LYS A 88 -2.74 -13.85 11.74
CA LYS A 88 -3.51 -15.11 11.79
C LYS A 88 -4.35 -15.24 13.06
N ASN A 89 -3.79 -14.85 14.21
CA ASN A 89 -4.50 -14.88 15.49
C ASN A 89 -5.66 -13.85 15.51
N VAL A 90 -5.41 -12.63 15.04
CA VAL A 90 -6.43 -11.58 14.93
C VAL A 90 -7.59 -12.03 14.04
N VAL A 91 -7.30 -12.61 12.87
CA VAL A 91 -8.33 -13.16 11.97
C VAL A 91 -9.14 -14.27 12.67
N ALA A 92 -8.47 -15.21 13.33
CA ALA A 92 -9.13 -16.32 14.04
C ALA A 92 -10.02 -15.86 15.20
N ARG A 93 -9.72 -14.72 15.83
CA ARG A 93 -10.58 -14.15 16.88
C ARG A 93 -11.86 -13.55 16.32
N ILE A 94 -11.86 -13.07 15.08
CA ILE A 94 -12.99 -12.34 14.49
C ILE A 94 -13.83 -13.21 13.56
N ASP A 95 -13.21 -14.05 12.73
CA ASP A 95 -13.93 -14.81 11.70
C ASP A 95 -14.95 -15.77 12.32
N GLY A 96 -16.15 -15.80 11.76
CA GLY A 96 -17.26 -16.64 12.20
C GLY A 96 -17.92 -16.21 13.51
N ARG A 97 -17.46 -15.14 14.15
CA ARG A 97 -18.05 -14.64 15.40
C ARG A 97 -19.34 -13.87 15.14
N MET A 98 -20.11 -13.76 16.22
CA MET A 98 -21.35 -13.02 16.27
C MET A 98 -21.20 -11.83 17.22
N ILE A 99 -21.52 -10.62 16.77
CA ILE A 99 -21.48 -9.41 17.58
C ILE A 99 -22.87 -8.85 17.80
N LYS A 100 -23.12 -8.31 18.99
CA LYS A 100 -24.36 -7.61 19.32
C LYS A 100 -24.16 -6.12 19.09
N LEU A 101 -24.97 -5.55 18.20
CA LEU A 101 -24.95 -4.12 17.89
C LEU A 101 -25.94 -3.36 18.76
N ALA A 102 -25.63 -2.10 19.06
CA ALA A 102 -26.53 -1.21 19.77
C ALA A 102 -27.86 -1.08 19.02
N ASN A 103 -28.97 -1.13 19.76
CA ASN A 103 -30.35 -1.03 19.23
C ASN A 103 -30.82 -2.20 18.36
N PHE A 104 -30.02 -3.25 18.19
CA PHE A 104 -30.42 -4.51 17.54
C PHE A 104 -30.53 -5.64 18.56
N THR A 105 -31.61 -6.41 18.44
CA THR A 105 -31.85 -7.61 19.26
C THR A 105 -31.08 -8.80 18.75
N GLU A 106 -30.92 -8.89 17.43
CA GLU A 106 -30.22 -9.96 16.74
C GLU A 106 -28.71 -9.74 16.75
N HIS A 107 -27.97 -10.84 16.81
CA HIS A 107 -26.54 -10.81 16.59
C HIS A 107 -26.23 -10.81 15.09
N VAL A 108 -25.23 -10.04 14.70
CA VAL A 108 -24.73 -10.02 13.33
C VAL A 108 -23.49 -10.89 13.20
N ARG A 109 -23.39 -11.61 12.07
CA ARG A 109 -22.25 -12.47 11.79
C ARG A 109 -21.12 -11.66 11.16
N VAL A 110 -19.91 -11.91 11.64
CA VAL A 110 -18.68 -11.36 11.09
C VAL A 110 -17.93 -12.45 10.34
N ARG A 111 -17.46 -12.11 9.13
CA ARG A 111 -16.48 -12.90 8.38
C ARG A 111 -15.21 -12.07 8.24
N ALA A 112 -14.07 -12.70 8.46
CA ALA A 112 -12.77 -12.05 8.33
C ALA A 112 -11.78 -12.98 7.62
N SER A 113 -10.90 -12.41 6.82
CA SER A 113 -9.83 -13.15 6.14
C SER A 113 -8.63 -12.25 5.92
N GLU A 114 -7.43 -12.83 5.89
CA GLU A 114 -6.25 -12.14 5.40
C GLU A 114 -6.52 -11.64 3.98
N ALA A 115 -6.27 -10.35 3.75
CA ALA A 115 -6.41 -9.78 2.43
C ALA A 115 -5.34 -10.37 1.52
N LYS A 116 -5.74 -10.78 0.33
CA LYS A 116 -4.77 -11.13 -0.71
C LYS A 116 -4.00 -9.87 -1.09
N GLU A 117 -2.71 -10.03 -1.32
CA GLU A 117 -1.90 -8.97 -1.90
C GLU A 117 -2.51 -8.63 -3.28
N ASP A 118 -2.79 -7.35 -3.51
CA ASP A 118 -3.26 -6.84 -4.79
C ASP A 118 -2.04 -6.78 -5.74
N PHE A 119 -1.55 -7.96 -6.09
CA PHE A 119 -0.37 -8.14 -6.92
C PHE A 119 -0.69 -9.15 -8.01
N PRO A 120 -0.44 -8.80 -9.28
CA PRO A 120 -0.69 -9.70 -10.41
C PRO A 120 0.13 -10.99 -10.27
N THR A 121 -0.54 -12.12 -10.41
CA THR A 121 0.14 -13.42 -10.48
C THR A 121 0.92 -13.54 -11.79
N ARG A 122 1.84 -14.50 -11.87
CA ARG A 122 2.50 -14.83 -13.14
C ARG A 122 1.51 -15.08 -14.27
N HIS A 123 0.38 -15.74 -13.97
CA HIS A 123 -0.66 -15.98 -14.96
C HIS A 123 -1.34 -14.69 -15.44
N ASP A 124 -1.57 -13.75 -14.52
CA ASP A 124 -2.13 -12.43 -14.86
C ASP A 124 -1.15 -11.65 -15.76
N TRP A 125 0.15 -11.69 -15.44
CA TRP A 125 1.21 -11.14 -16.28
C TRP A 125 1.24 -11.80 -17.67
N ASP A 126 1.39 -13.12 -17.74
CA ASP A 126 1.48 -13.86 -19.01
C ASP A 126 0.24 -13.63 -19.88
N THR A 127 -0.94 -13.51 -19.27
CA THR A 127 -2.20 -13.21 -19.97
C THR A 127 -2.26 -11.77 -20.47
N PHE A 128 -1.90 -10.80 -19.65
CA PHE A 128 -1.88 -9.39 -20.04
C PHE A 128 -0.99 -9.18 -21.28
N PHE A 129 0.24 -9.69 -21.25
CA PHE A 129 1.20 -9.51 -22.35
C PHE A 129 0.85 -10.33 -23.60
N ARG A 130 0.21 -11.50 -23.46
CA ARG A 130 -0.26 -12.29 -24.61
C ARG A 130 -1.40 -11.60 -25.36
N ASP A 131 -2.34 -10.99 -24.62
CA ASP A 131 -3.59 -10.48 -25.20
C ASP A 131 -3.52 -8.98 -25.55
N ALA A 132 -2.44 -8.28 -25.16
CA ALA A 132 -2.21 -6.87 -25.46
C ALA A 132 -1.78 -6.64 -26.93
N ARG A 133 -2.76 -6.56 -27.82
CA ARG A 133 -2.56 -6.42 -29.28
C ARG A 133 -1.89 -5.11 -29.75
N ASN A 134 -1.85 -4.08 -28.90
CA ASN A 134 -1.37 -2.73 -29.23
C ASN A 134 -0.29 -2.23 -28.26
N MET A 135 0.51 -3.12 -27.67
CA MET A 135 1.63 -2.65 -26.85
C MET A 135 2.70 -1.98 -27.72
N ASP A 136 3.19 -0.86 -27.23
CA ASP A 136 4.33 -0.15 -27.77
C ASP A 136 5.48 -0.29 -26.76
N GLU A 137 6.45 -1.16 -27.05
CA GLU A 137 7.64 -1.35 -26.20
C GLU A 137 8.46 -0.06 -26.00
N MET A 138 8.20 0.98 -26.81
CA MET A 138 8.82 2.31 -26.66
C MET A 138 8.10 3.20 -25.63
N LYS A 139 6.98 2.75 -25.05
CA LYS A 139 6.28 3.46 -23.97
C LYS A 139 6.64 2.88 -22.60
N ALA A 140 6.86 3.77 -21.64
CA ALA A 140 7.10 3.41 -20.26
C ALA A 140 5.93 2.59 -19.69
N GLY A 141 6.22 1.46 -19.05
CA GLY A 141 5.22 0.56 -18.47
C GLY A 141 4.58 -0.44 -19.44
N GLU A 142 4.86 -0.35 -20.75
CA GLU A 142 4.36 -1.29 -21.77
C GLU A 142 5.40 -2.35 -22.17
N ARG A 143 6.55 -2.41 -21.49
CA ARG A 143 7.56 -3.45 -21.70
C ARG A 143 7.63 -4.37 -20.48
N PRO A 144 7.60 -5.70 -20.65
CA PRO A 144 7.52 -6.63 -19.52
C PRO A 144 8.75 -6.63 -18.61
N ASP A 145 9.88 -6.07 -19.05
CA ASP A 145 11.12 -5.94 -18.27
C ASP A 145 11.32 -4.53 -17.67
N THR A 146 10.30 -3.66 -17.70
CA THR A 146 10.38 -2.28 -17.22
C THR A 146 9.37 -2.03 -16.11
N ILE A 147 9.85 -1.53 -14.97
CA ILE A 147 9.02 -1.14 -13.82
C ILE A 147 9.12 0.37 -13.66
N HIS A 148 7.98 1.04 -13.57
CA HIS A 148 7.91 2.45 -13.20
C HIS A 148 7.54 2.56 -11.73
N ILE A 149 8.36 3.28 -10.96
CA ILE A 149 8.14 3.52 -9.53
C ILE A 149 8.03 5.02 -9.32
N SER A 150 6.95 5.48 -8.70
CA SER A 150 6.69 6.89 -8.45
C SER A 150 6.52 7.19 -6.96
N ASN A 151 6.55 8.47 -6.61
CA ASN A 151 6.33 8.99 -5.26
C ASN A 151 7.35 8.48 -4.22
N LEU A 152 8.61 8.34 -4.62
CA LEU A 152 9.69 7.99 -3.70
C LEU A 152 10.35 9.25 -3.14
N PRO A 153 10.57 9.36 -1.81
CA PRO A 153 11.30 10.50 -1.24
C PRO A 153 12.73 10.56 -1.77
N ILE A 154 13.15 11.71 -2.31
CA ILE A 154 14.50 11.88 -2.87
C ILE A 154 15.58 11.56 -1.82
N THR A 155 15.38 12.01 -0.58
CA THR A 155 16.33 11.85 0.53
C THR A 155 16.69 10.39 0.80
N TRP A 156 15.78 9.44 0.55
CA TRP A 156 16.02 8.01 0.73
C TRP A 156 17.06 7.45 -0.26
N PHE A 157 17.25 8.14 -1.40
CA PHE A 157 18.10 7.70 -2.51
C PHE A 157 19.26 8.66 -2.79
N CYS A 158 19.51 9.65 -1.92
CA CYS A 158 20.65 10.56 -2.00
C CYS A 158 21.90 9.97 -1.36
N PRO A 159 23.11 10.33 -1.82
CA PRO A 159 24.32 10.11 -1.02
C PRO A 159 24.17 10.77 0.37
N ARG A 160 24.55 10.08 1.45
CA ARG A 160 24.34 10.56 2.83
C ARG A 160 24.90 11.96 3.12
N HIS A 161 26.02 12.33 2.50
CA HIS A 161 26.61 13.66 2.64
C HIS A 161 25.84 14.77 1.91
N MET A 162 24.88 14.43 1.04
CA MET A 162 24.04 15.34 0.26
C MET A 162 22.59 15.40 0.78
N GLU A 163 22.24 14.63 1.81
CA GLU A 163 20.85 14.50 2.30
C GLU A 163 20.28 15.84 2.79
N ASN A 164 21.14 16.71 3.35
CA ASN A 164 20.78 18.04 3.88
C ASN A 164 21.15 19.19 2.94
N ALA A 165 21.43 18.92 1.66
CA ALA A 165 21.68 19.98 0.69
C ALA A 165 20.38 20.75 0.36
N ASP A 166 20.48 22.01 -0.08
CA ASP A 166 19.31 22.82 -0.45
C ASP A 166 18.47 22.18 -1.59
N HIS A 167 19.14 21.42 -2.46
CA HIS A 167 18.53 20.71 -3.58
C HIS A 167 19.07 19.28 -3.67
N PRO A 168 18.62 18.37 -2.80
CA PRO A 168 19.07 16.99 -2.84
C PRO A 168 18.63 16.35 -4.15
N LYS A 169 19.48 15.51 -4.73
CA LYS A 169 19.17 14.73 -5.94
C LYS A 169 19.36 13.25 -5.66
N PRO A 170 18.42 12.38 -6.12
CA PRO A 170 18.59 10.96 -5.98
C PRO A 170 19.78 10.49 -6.84
N SER A 171 20.34 9.33 -6.50
CA SER A 171 21.42 8.71 -7.25
C SER A 171 20.93 7.44 -7.93
N GLU A 172 21.02 7.39 -9.25
CA GLU A 172 20.74 6.18 -10.04
C GLU A 172 21.56 4.98 -9.56
N ASN A 173 22.81 5.20 -9.14
CA ASN A 173 23.66 4.15 -8.58
C ASN A 173 23.14 3.60 -7.25
N ILE A 174 22.62 4.47 -6.37
CA ILE A 174 22.04 4.05 -5.08
C ILE A 174 20.71 3.33 -5.34
N PHE A 175 19.87 3.89 -6.21
CA PHE A 175 18.62 3.29 -6.63
C PHE A 175 18.86 1.88 -7.21
N LYS A 176 19.76 1.77 -8.19
CA LYS A 176 20.16 0.51 -8.80
C LYS A 176 20.57 -0.52 -7.75
N ARG A 177 21.51 -0.17 -6.85
CA ARG A 177 22.00 -1.07 -5.79
C ARG A 177 20.91 -1.54 -4.84
N ILE A 178 19.95 -0.67 -4.50
CA ILE A 178 18.82 -1.03 -3.64
C ILE A 178 17.95 -2.08 -4.32
N PHE A 179 17.58 -1.87 -5.58
CA PHE A 179 16.66 -2.74 -6.31
C PHE A 179 17.33 -3.97 -6.92
N GLU A 180 18.65 -3.97 -7.11
CA GLU A 180 19.42 -5.16 -7.49
C GLU A 180 19.29 -6.33 -6.50
N LYS A 181 18.82 -6.04 -5.27
CA LYS A 181 18.44 -7.04 -4.28
C LYS A 181 17.36 -8.03 -4.79
N PHE A 182 16.51 -7.60 -5.71
CA PHE A 182 15.39 -8.39 -6.23
C PHE A 182 15.67 -9.05 -7.58
N GLY A 183 16.79 -8.73 -8.22
CA GLY A 183 17.17 -9.23 -9.54
C GLY A 183 18.11 -8.27 -10.27
N GLU A 184 18.64 -8.69 -11.41
CA GLU A 184 19.51 -7.84 -12.20
C GLU A 184 18.77 -6.60 -12.72
N VAL A 185 19.32 -5.41 -12.47
CA VAL A 185 18.80 -4.15 -13.00
C VAL A 185 19.69 -3.72 -14.17
N ARG A 186 19.15 -3.74 -15.39
CA ARG A 186 19.92 -3.38 -16.60
C ARG A 186 20.18 -1.87 -16.67
N CYS A 187 19.13 -1.07 -16.45
CA CYS A 187 19.14 0.38 -16.56
C CYS A 187 18.27 0.99 -15.46
N VAL A 188 18.58 2.22 -15.07
CA VAL A 188 17.76 3.07 -14.20
C VAL A 188 17.64 4.41 -14.90
N ASP A 189 16.44 4.96 -14.99
CA ASP A 189 16.17 6.28 -15.55
C ASP A 189 15.47 7.11 -14.48
N ILE A 190 16.17 8.10 -13.90
CA ILE A 190 15.54 9.03 -12.97
C ILE A 190 15.36 10.38 -13.67
N PRO A 191 14.13 10.81 -14.01
CA PRO A 191 13.91 12.01 -14.85
C PRO A 191 14.56 13.29 -14.31
N ILE A 192 14.64 13.48 -12.99
CA ILE A 192 15.26 14.67 -12.38
C ILE A 192 16.81 14.67 -12.47
N CYS A 193 17.41 13.52 -12.78
CA CYS A 193 18.85 13.36 -12.97
C CYS A 193 19.30 13.64 -14.41
N ASP A 194 18.38 13.59 -15.38
CA ASP A 194 18.68 13.82 -16.81
C ASP A 194 18.69 15.32 -17.17
N PRO A 195 19.86 15.91 -17.53
CA PRO A 195 19.95 17.33 -17.89
C PRO A 195 19.28 17.67 -19.22
N TYR A 196 18.97 16.68 -20.06
CA TYR A 196 18.28 16.87 -21.34
C TYR A 196 16.77 16.72 -21.23
N ARG A 197 16.25 16.28 -20.08
CA ARG A 197 14.82 16.02 -19.88
C ARG A 197 13.94 17.24 -20.16
N THR A 198 14.42 18.44 -19.82
CA THR A 198 13.75 19.72 -20.08
C THR A 198 13.66 20.08 -21.57
N LYS A 199 14.46 19.42 -22.41
CA LYS A 199 14.47 19.60 -23.88
C LYS A 199 13.67 18.52 -24.61
N MET A 200 13.18 17.50 -23.90
CA MET A 200 12.35 16.46 -24.48
C MET A 200 10.90 16.95 -24.68
N LYS A 201 10.16 16.28 -25.57
CA LYS A 201 8.73 16.55 -25.76
C LYS A 201 7.99 16.29 -24.44
N SER A 202 6.96 17.08 -24.14
CA SER A 202 6.23 17.04 -22.86
C SER A 202 5.72 15.66 -22.43
N HIS A 203 5.43 14.75 -23.35
CA HIS A 203 5.00 13.37 -23.06
C HIS A 203 6.16 12.39 -22.78
N LEU A 204 7.41 12.79 -23.04
CA LEU A 204 8.63 11.99 -22.81
C LEU A 204 9.41 12.47 -21.59
N THR A 205 9.11 13.65 -21.06
CA THR A 205 9.87 14.22 -19.95
C THR A 205 9.67 13.42 -18.66
N GLY A 206 8.54 12.72 -18.49
CA GLY A 206 8.20 12.03 -17.24
C GLY A 206 8.15 12.96 -16.01
N ALA A 207 8.25 14.28 -16.22
CA ALA A 207 8.35 15.26 -15.16
C ALA A 207 6.95 15.74 -14.78
N GLN A 208 6.39 15.18 -13.71
CA GLN A 208 5.23 15.77 -13.05
C GLN A 208 5.75 16.82 -12.06
N THR A 209 5.63 18.11 -12.41
CA THR A 209 5.82 19.19 -11.43
C THR A 209 4.65 19.13 -10.44
N PHE A 210 4.85 18.46 -9.31
CA PHE A 210 3.95 18.59 -8.17
C PHE A 210 4.14 19.99 -7.59
N SER A 211 3.29 20.91 -8.02
CA SER A 211 3.12 22.21 -7.38
C SER A 211 2.45 21.99 -6.02
N PHE A 212 3.09 22.50 -4.97
CA PHE A 212 2.59 22.61 -3.59
C PHE A 212 2.55 21.30 -2.77
N ASP A 213 3.72 20.77 -2.42
CA ASP A 213 4.03 20.51 -1.00
C ASP A 213 5.54 20.25 -0.86
N ASN A 214 6.10 20.64 0.28
CA ASN A 214 7.53 20.74 0.56
C ASN A 214 8.26 19.38 0.74
N GLU A 215 7.80 18.34 0.05
CA GLU A 215 8.41 17.01 0.07
C GLU A 215 8.85 16.63 -1.34
N VAL A 216 10.17 16.61 -1.55
CA VAL A 216 10.78 16.40 -2.87
C VAL A 216 10.74 14.90 -3.19
N TYR A 217 9.72 14.47 -3.93
CA TYR A 217 9.58 13.10 -4.42
C TYR A 217 10.16 12.97 -5.84
N PHE A 218 10.55 11.75 -6.24
CA PHE A 218 10.95 11.43 -7.61
C PHE A 218 10.27 10.17 -8.12
N GLU A 219 10.38 9.97 -9.43
CA GLU A 219 10.00 8.77 -10.16
C GLU A 219 11.26 8.12 -10.77
N GLY A 220 11.24 6.81 -10.98
CA GLY A 220 12.34 6.07 -11.59
C GLY A 220 11.96 4.67 -12.08
#